data_AF-A0AA36JFG4-F1
#
_entry.id   AF-A0AA36JFG4-F1
#
_cell.length_a   1.000
_cell.length_b   1.000
_cell.length_c   1.000
_cell.angle_alpha   90.00
_cell.angle_beta   90.00
_cell.angle_gamma   90.00
#
_symmetry.space_group_name_H-M   'P 1'
#
loop_
_entity.id
_entity.type
_entity.pdbx_description
1 polymer ?
#
loop_
_entity_poly.entity_id
_entity_poly.type
_entity_poly.pdbx_seq_one_letter_code
_entity_poly.pdbx_strand_id
1 'polypeptide(L)'
;MILLFVCMALFCMGLTTYRFMKSEEDCTSGRRLIDSSVLIMTTAVSLSFFSYLRPLHGLSFTPVFRQIQQATRYVIKAWHPPNMLYVTDGGVQDCTAITQLLQRRCEVIMLVLAASDPTDDLAVLRTTMEAVQNKLKLASFYDLQDPRRNVFAMLDDYKQNSSAHSFKMGIRYGWNEVETPSFGTLWVVKNRLPDDFLNQTVQPHLREEEIMYNTPSPKSWNGCSGDSSASEDNEVLEELLDMQTEDLGGLGCCDCCHRWGNCGRKFPHLTFTGGLAELVD
;
A
#
# COMPACT_ATOMS: atom_id res chain seq x y z
N MET A 1 25.08 -6.45 6.84
CA MET A 1 24.81 -7.26 8.06
C MET A 1 26.05 -7.61 8.87
N ILE A 2 27.11 -8.19 8.28
CA ILE A 2 28.34 -8.59 9.01
C ILE A 2 28.90 -7.44 9.87
N LEU A 3 29.03 -6.23 9.31
CA LEU A 3 29.52 -5.06 10.04
C LEU A 3 28.73 -4.76 11.31
N LEU A 4 27.40 -4.87 11.27
CA LEU A 4 26.53 -4.60 12.41
C LEU A 4 26.72 -5.66 13.51
N PHE A 5 26.84 -6.94 13.13
CA PHE A 5 27.18 -8.01 14.06
C PHE A 5 28.55 -7.82 14.69
N VAL A 6 29.56 -7.40 13.93
CA VAL A 6 30.91 -7.13 14.45
C VAL A 6 30.87 -5.99 15.47
N CYS A 7 30.20 -4.87 15.16
CA CYS A 7 30.06 -3.77 16.11
C CYS A 7 29.32 -4.20 17.38
N MET A 8 28.23 -4.96 17.23
CA MET A 8 27.46 -5.46 18.37
C MET A 8 28.29 -6.43 19.23
N ALA A 9 29.05 -7.33 18.61
CA ALA A 9 29.93 -8.25 19.32
C ALA A 9 31.04 -7.50 20.07
N LEU A 10 31.70 -6.52 19.45
CA LEU A 10 32.71 -5.68 20.09
C LEU A 10 32.14 -4.90 21.28
N PHE A 11 30.94 -4.34 21.12
CA PHE A 11 30.25 -3.62 22.18
C PHE A 11 29.89 -4.55 23.36
N CYS A 12 29.32 -5.73 23.07
CA CYS A 12 29.01 -6.73 24.10
C CYS A 12 30.26 -7.25 24.80
N MET A 13 31.34 -7.56 24.08
CA MET A 13 32.62 -7.97 24.68
C MET A 13 33.18 -6.87 25.58
N GLY A 14 33.21 -5.62 25.09
CA GLY A 14 33.66 -4.48 25.88
C GLY A 14 32.85 -4.27 27.15
N LEU A 15 31.51 -4.40 27.08
CA LEU A 15 30.64 -4.33 28.25
C LEU A 15 30.88 -5.46 29.25
N THR A 16 31.07 -6.69 28.76
CA THR A 16 31.37 -7.84 29.60
C THR A 16 32.72 -7.67 30.30
N THR A 17 33.76 -7.28 29.57
CA THR A 17 35.09 -6.99 30.16
C THR A 17 35.00 -5.88 31.20
N TYR A 18 34.29 -4.79 30.88
CA TYR A 18 34.10 -3.66 31.80
C TYR A 18 33.34 -4.04 33.08
N ARG A 19 32.38 -4.96 33.00
CA ARG A 19 31.54 -5.36 34.15
C ARG A 19 32.18 -6.42 35.06
N PHE A 20 32.90 -7.38 34.49
CA PHE A 20 33.33 -8.57 35.24
C PHE A 20 34.79 -8.54 35.69
N MET A 21 35.64 -7.71 35.08
CA MET A 21 37.04 -7.63 35.43
C MET A 21 37.30 -6.54 36.48
N LYS A 22 38.16 -6.86 37.46
CA LYS A 22 38.49 -5.95 38.58
C LYS A 22 39.79 -5.16 38.37
N SER A 23 40.59 -5.48 37.35
CA SER A 23 41.85 -4.79 37.09
C SER A 23 41.61 -3.49 36.32
N GLU A 24 42.47 -2.49 36.57
CA GLU A 24 42.43 -1.20 35.87
C GLU A 24 42.75 -1.34 34.36
N GLU A 25 43.61 -2.29 34.02
CA GLU A 25 43.98 -2.61 32.63
C GLU A 25 42.81 -3.19 31.84
N ASP A 26 42.02 -4.07 32.47
CA ASP A 26 40.82 -4.65 31.84
C ASP A 26 39.74 -3.59 31.64
N CYS A 27 39.56 -2.68 32.60
CA CYS A 27 38.63 -1.56 32.48
C CYS A 27 38.99 -0.67 31.28
N THR A 28 40.28 -0.33 31.14
CA THR A 28 40.79 0.45 30.00
C THR A 28 40.58 -0.28 28.68
N SER A 29 40.82 -1.59 28.66
CA SER A 29 40.64 -2.43 27.47
C SER A 29 39.16 -2.54 27.07
N GLY A 30 38.27 -2.79 28.02
CA GLY A 30 36.82 -2.82 27.81
C GLY A 30 36.28 -1.48 27.27
N ARG A 31 36.75 -0.36 27.83
CA ARG A 31 36.43 0.99 27.33
C ARG A 31 36.88 1.18 25.88
N ARG A 32 38.12 0.81 25.55
CA ARG A 32 38.64 0.91 24.16
C ARG A 32 37.80 0.09 23.18
N LEU A 33 37.32 -1.09 23.57
CA LEU A 33 36.44 -1.92 22.73
C LEU A 33 35.08 -1.25 22.48
N ILE A 34 34.48 -0.68 23.52
CA ILE A 34 33.23 0.07 23.41
C ILE A 34 33.43 1.29 22.51
N ASP A 35 34.44 2.12 22.79
CA ASP A 35 34.74 3.33 22.02
C ASP A 35 34.99 2.99 20.54
N SER A 36 35.74 1.91 20.26
CA SER A 36 35.99 1.44 18.90
C SER A 36 34.70 1.00 18.20
N SER A 37 33.81 0.26 18.89
CA SER A 37 32.54 -0.19 18.31
C SER A 37 31.62 0.99 17.96
N VAL A 38 31.56 2.01 18.82
CA VAL A 38 30.78 3.23 18.61
C VAL A 38 31.35 4.03 17.44
N LEU A 39 32.68 4.17 17.39
CA LEU A 39 33.37 4.86 16.30
C LEU A 39 33.09 4.19 14.95
N ILE A 40 33.25 2.86 14.86
CA ILE A 40 32.99 2.11 13.63
C ILE A 40 31.53 2.27 13.19
N MET A 41 30.57 2.14 14.11
CA MET A 41 29.15 2.30 13.80
C MET A 41 28.83 3.72 13.32
N THR A 42 29.34 4.74 14.01
CA THR A 42 29.14 6.14 13.65
C THR A 42 29.73 6.44 12.28
N THR A 43 30.96 6.00 12.01
CA THR A 43 31.60 6.14 10.71
C THR A 43 30.82 5.41 9.62
N ALA A 44 30.34 4.19 9.87
CA ALA A 44 29.54 3.44 8.91
C ALA A 44 28.21 4.14 8.58
N VAL A 45 27.53 4.68 9.60
CA VAL A 45 26.32 5.49 9.41
C VAL A 45 26.64 6.74 8.59
N SER A 46 27.69 7.49 8.93
CA SER A 46 28.10 8.68 8.16
C SER A 46 28.43 8.34 6.71
N LEU A 47 29.21 7.27 6.47
CA LEU A 47 29.57 6.82 5.12
C LEU A 47 28.36 6.32 4.32
N SER A 48 27.29 5.85 4.98
CA SER A 48 26.08 5.41 4.29
C SER A 48 25.40 6.54 3.49
N PHE A 49 25.52 7.80 3.93
CA PHE A 49 25.03 8.98 3.20
C PHE A 49 25.82 9.25 1.92
N PHE A 50 27.02 8.67 1.80
CA PHE A 50 27.87 8.72 0.61
C PHE A 50 27.79 7.44 -0.23
N SER A 51 26.73 6.64 -0.05
CA SER A 51 26.50 5.40 -0.81
C SER A 51 26.35 5.58 -2.32
N TYR A 52 26.23 6.82 -2.80
CA TYR A 52 26.32 7.14 -4.23
C TYR A 52 27.74 6.93 -4.80
N LEU A 53 28.77 6.88 -3.95
CA LEU A 53 30.12 6.50 -4.35
C LEU A 53 30.20 4.98 -4.51
N ARG A 54 30.73 4.52 -5.64
CA ARG A 54 30.83 3.10 -6.02
C ARG A 54 31.34 2.15 -4.91
N PRO A 55 32.40 2.46 -4.15
CA PRO A 55 32.88 1.55 -3.08
C PRO A 55 31.96 1.50 -1.85
N LEU A 56 31.16 2.55 -1.62
CA LEU A 56 30.26 2.66 -0.47
C LEU A 56 28.84 2.17 -0.78
N HIS A 57 28.60 1.75 -2.02
CA HIS A 57 27.28 1.36 -2.51
C HIS A 57 26.64 0.23 -1.70
N GLY A 58 27.44 -0.72 -1.19
CA GLY A 58 26.93 -1.81 -0.33
C GLY A 58 26.27 -1.34 0.97
N LEU A 59 26.58 -0.15 1.46
CA LEU A 59 26.07 0.36 2.73
C LEU A 59 24.57 0.70 2.65
N SER A 60 24.07 1.21 1.51
CA SER A 60 22.65 1.57 1.36
C SER A 60 21.70 0.37 1.39
N PHE A 61 22.19 -0.85 1.17
CA PHE A 61 21.37 -2.06 1.24
C PHE A 61 21.14 -2.57 2.66
N THR A 62 21.84 -2.01 3.66
CA THR A 62 21.64 -2.42 5.05
C THR A 62 20.36 -1.79 5.62
N PRO A 63 19.37 -2.57 6.11
CA PRO A 63 18.08 -2.04 6.58
C PRO A 63 18.19 -0.95 7.66
N VAL A 64 19.13 -1.10 8.60
CA VAL A 64 19.35 -0.14 9.69
C VAL A 64 19.79 1.22 9.15
N PHE A 65 20.72 1.26 8.20
CA PHE A 65 21.19 2.52 7.61
C PHE A 65 20.08 3.20 6.80
N ARG A 66 19.25 2.41 6.09
CA ARG A 66 18.06 2.94 5.42
C ARG A 66 17.09 3.60 6.38
N GLN A 67 16.78 2.96 7.50
CA GLN A 67 15.85 3.53 8.49
C GLN A 67 16.40 4.86 9.05
N ILE A 68 17.70 4.93 9.33
CA ILE A 68 18.35 6.18 9.78
C ILE A 68 18.24 7.26 8.69
N GLN A 69 18.58 6.93 7.44
CA GLN A 69 18.48 7.87 6.30
C GLN A 69 17.04 8.35 6.10
N GLN A 70 16.05 7.45 6.15
CA GLN A 70 14.62 7.78 6.07
C GLN A 70 14.18 8.68 7.24
N ALA A 71 14.59 8.38 8.47
CA ALA A 71 14.30 9.19 9.64
C ALA A 71 14.89 10.60 9.53
N THR A 72 16.10 10.72 8.97
CA THR A 72 16.74 12.02 8.69
C THR A 72 16.18 12.74 7.46
N ARG A 73 15.26 12.10 6.72
CA ARG A 73 14.71 12.61 5.44
C ARG A 73 15.81 12.99 4.45
N TYR A 74 16.89 12.22 4.40
CA TYR A 74 17.97 12.47 3.48
C TYR A 74 17.50 12.31 2.03
N VAL A 75 17.69 13.36 1.23
CA VAL A 75 17.35 13.38 -0.20
C VAL A 75 18.62 13.67 -0.98
N ILE A 76 18.94 12.80 -1.94
CA ILE A 76 20.05 13.01 -2.86
C ILE A 76 19.53 13.14 -4.29
N LYS A 77 20.04 14.12 -5.02
CA LYS A 77 19.94 14.16 -6.48
C LYS A 77 21.19 13.50 -7.07
N ALA A 78 21.07 12.26 -7.49
CA ALA A 78 22.16 11.53 -8.12
C ALA A 78 22.12 11.70 -9.64
N TRP A 79 23.30 11.79 -10.27
CA TRP A 79 23.44 11.84 -11.74
C TRP A 79 23.08 10.51 -12.41
N HIS A 80 23.12 9.42 -11.65
CA HIS A 80 22.78 8.08 -12.10
C HIS A 80 21.55 7.61 -11.31
N PRO A 81 20.59 6.90 -11.94
CA PRO A 81 19.44 6.37 -11.24
C PRO A 81 19.88 5.41 -10.12
N PRO A 82 19.18 5.37 -8.98
CA PRO A 82 19.53 4.44 -7.91
C PRO A 82 19.35 3.00 -8.41
N ASN A 83 20.24 2.09 -7.98
CA ASN A 83 20.15 0.67 -8.33
C ASN A 83 18.92 -0.02 -7.75
N MET A 84 18.24 0.63 -6.79
CA MET A 84 16.99 0.19 -6.21
C MET A 84 16.09 1.41 -6.05
N LEU A 85 14.98 1.45 -6.80
CA LEU A 85 13.92 2.42 -6.63
C LEU A 85 12.94 1.85 -5.59
N TYR A 86 12.84 2.48 -4.43
CA TYR A 86 11.81 2.10 -3.45
C TYR A 86 10.48 2.72 -3.88
N VAL A 87 9.75 1.99 -4.71
CA VAL A 87 8.36 2.29 -5.04
C VAL A 87 7.51 1.64 -3.96
N THR A 88 6.99 2.45 -3.04
CA THR A 88 5.87 2.02 -2.20
C THR A 88 4.57 2.33 -2.91
N ASP A 89 3.53 1.58 -2.55
CA ASP A 89 2.14 1.81 -2.95
C ASP A 89 1.65 3.25 -2.67
N GLY A 90 2.33 3.98 -1.77
CA GLY A 90 2.49 5.42 -1.88
C GLY A 90 3.37 6.04 -0.79
N GLY A 91 3.39 7.37 -0.71
CA GLY A 91 4.20 8.07 0.29
C GLY A 91 3.63 7.91 1.70
N VAL A 92 4.47 8.06 2.74
CA VAL A 92 4.04 8.10 4.16
C VAL A 92 2.91 9.11 4.42
N GLN A 93 2.78 10.12 3.55
CA GLN A 93 1.75 11.16 3.63
C GLN A 93 0.56 10.94 2.69
N ASP A 94 0.72 10.15 1.62
CA ASP A 94 -0.32 9.94 0.61
C ASP A 94 -0.13 8.58 -0.08
N CYS A 95 -0.92 7.59 0.33
CA CYS A 95 -1.01 6.28 -0.31
C CYS A 95 -2.12 6.20 -1.38
N THR A 96 -2.76 7.32 -1.72
CA THR A 96 -3.87 7.38 -2.67
C THR A 96 -3.47 7.91 -4.05
N ALA A 97 -2.28 8.48 -4.15
CA ALA A 97 -1.78 9.25 -5.31
C ALA A 97 -2.65 10.44 -5.74
N ILE A 98 -3.74 10.76 -5.01
CA ILE A 98 -4.65 11.87 -5.31
C ILE A 98 -3.86 13.17 -5.40
N THR A 99 -2.91 13.42 -4.51
CA THR A 99 -2.14 14.67 -4.51
C THR A 99 -1.40 14.88 -5.83
N GLN A 100 -0.79 13.82 -6.37
CA GLN A 100 -0.04 13.87 -7.63
C GLN A 100 -0.97 14.06 -8.83
N LEU A 101 -2.13 13.40 -8.83
CA LEU A 101 -3.14 13.55 -9.89
C LEU A 101 -3.76 14.96 -9.88
N LEU A 102 -3.98 15.52 -8.69
CA LEU A 102 -4.45 16.89 -8.54
C LEU A 102 -3.43 17.93 -9.02
N GLN A 103 -2.13 17.71 -8.76
CA GLN A 103 -1.06 18.55 -9.31
C GLN A 103 -1.06 18.57 -10.85
N ARG A 104 -1.47 17.45 -11.47
CA ARG A 104 -1.61 17.33 -12.93
C ARG A 104 -2.95 17.84 -13.47
N ARG A 105 -3.85 18.30 -12.59
CA ARG A 105 -5.20 18.79 -12.93
C ARG A 105 -6.02 17.80 -13.74
N CYS A 106 -5.98 16.51 -13.38
CA CYS A 106 -6.76 15.49 -14.07
C CYS A 106 -8.27 15.79 -14.04
N GLU A 107 -8.94 15.71 -15.18
CA GLU A 107 -10.39 15.99 -15.26
C GLU A 107 -11.22 14.96 -14.48
N VAL A 108 -10.81 13.69 -14.53
CA VAL A 108 -11.45 12.59 -13.81
C VAL A 108 -10.39 11.80 -13.06
N ILE A 109 -10.61 11.62 -11.76
CA ILE A 109 -9.79 10.78 -10.90
C ILE A 109 -10.68 9.68 -10.34
N MET A 110 -10.37 8.43 -10.65
CA MET A 110 -11.01 7.27 -10.02
C MET A 110 -10.11 6.76 -8.90
N LEU A 111 -10.63 6.78 -7.68
CA LEU A 111 -9.95 6.31 -6.49
C LEU A 111 -10.63 5.04 -5.99
N VAL A 112 -9.93 3.91 -6.10
CA VAL A 112 -10.33 2.66 -5.44
C VAL A 112 -9.67 2.65 -4.07
N LEU A 113 -10.47 2.85 -3.02
CA LEU A 113 -9.98 2.86 -1.64
C LEU A 113 -9.81 1.44 -1.13
N ALA A 114 -8.56 0.95 -1.17
CA ALA A 114 -8.11 -0.31 -0.58
C ALA A 114 -7.37 -0.12 0.76
N ALA A 115 -7.62 1.00 1.46
CA ALA A 115 -6.97 1.29 2.73
C ALA A 115 -7.45 0.38 3.87
N SER A 116 -6.63 0.25 4.92
CA SER A 116 -7.14 -0.36 6.15
C SER A 116 -8.04 0.58 6.93
N ASP A 117 -9.36 0.39 6.78
CA ASP A 117 -10.36 1.26 7.38
C ASP A 117 -11.59 0.45 7.86
N PRO A 118 -11.54 -0.13 9.07
CA PRO A 118 -12.57 -1.03 9.57
C PRO A 118 -13.90 -0.37 9.92
N THR A 119 -13.85 0.93 10.17
CA THR A 119 -14.99 1.77 10.55
C THR A 119 -15.46 2.64 9.39
N ASP A 120 -14.82 2.53 8.22
CA ASP A 120 -15.09 3.32 7.03
C ASP A 120 -15.10 4.82 7.29
N ASP A 121 -14.19 5.27 8.15
CA ASP A 121 -14.00 6.68 8.47
C ASP A 121 -13.45 7.48 7.27
N LEU A 122 -12.98 6.76 6.25
CA LEU A 122 -12.29 7.28 5.08
C LEU A 122 -11.10 8.13 5.52
N ALA A 123 -10.43 7.72 6.60
CA ALA A 123 -9.44 8.54 7.31
C ALA A 123 -8.28 8.98 6.40
N VAL A 124 -7.83 8.07 5.53
CA VAL A 124 -6.80 8.36 4.52
C VAL A 124 -7.30 9.43 3.54
N LEU A 125 -8.50 9.27 2.98
CA LEU A 125 -9.07 10.23 2.05
C LEU A 125 -9.28 11.60 2.72
N ARG A 126 -9.82 11.64 3.94
CA ARG A 126 -10.00 12.88 4.71
C ARG A 126 -8.67 13.60 4.93
N THR A 127 -7.67 12.88 5.40
CA THR A 127 -6.33 13.43 5.66
C THR A 127 -5.71 13.98 4.38
N THR A 128 -5.86 13.27 3.25
CA THR A 128 -5.39 13.74 1.95
C THR A 128 -6.15 14.98 1.49
N MET A 129 -7.47 15.02 1.61
CA MET A 129 -8.29 16.20 1.25
C MET A 129 -7.90 17.42 2.09
N GLU A 130 -7.74 17.27 3.40
CA GLU A 130 -7.30 18.33 4.29
C GLU A 130 -5.88 18.81 3.96
N ALA A 131 -4.95 17.90 3.65
CA ALA A 131 -3.61 18.26 3.23
C ALA A 131 -3.61 19.06 1.92
N VAL A 132 -4.39 18.60 0.93
CA VAL A 132 -4.59 19.26 -0.37
C VAL A 132 -5.16 20.66 -0.20
N GLN A 133 -6.18 20.83 0.63
CA GLN A 133 -6.85 22.12 0.85
C GLN A 133 -6.02 23.07 1.72
N ASN A 134 -5.63 22.62 2.91
CA ASN A 134 -5.09 23.50 3.95
C ASN A 134 -3.58 23.71 3.84
N LYS A 135 -2.83 22.69 3.39
CA LYS A 135 -1.35 22.74 3.35
C LYS A 135 -0.85 23.08 1.95
N LEU A 136 -1.33 22.36 0.93
CA LEU A 136 -0.81 22.47 -0.43
C LEU A 136 -1.57 23.50 -1.28
N LYS A 137 -2.81 23.84 -0.91
CA LYS A 137 -3.69 24.78 -1.62
C LYS A 137 -3.83 24.44 -3.11
N LEU A 138 -3.88 23.14 -3.43
CA LEU A 138 -3.94 22.66 -4.82
C LEU A 138 -5.36 22.69 -5.38
N ALA A 139 -6.34 22.30 -4.57
CA ALA A 139 -7.74 22.19 -4.97
C ALA A 139 -8.67 22.30 -3.77
N SER A 140 -9.95 22.57 -4.03
CA SER A 140 -11.05 22.44 -3.08
C SER A 140 -12.06 21.41 -3.59
N PHE A 141 -12.67 20.66 -2.67
CA PHE A 141 -13.67 19.65 -2.99
C PHE A 141 -15.07 20.16 -2.66
N TYR A 142 -16.07 19.76 -3.46
CA TYR A 142 -17.46 20.14 -3.27
C TYR A 142 -18.42 19.02 -3.69
N ASP A 143 -19.63 19.02 -3.14
CA ASP A 143 -20.70 18.12 -3.56
C ASP A 143 -21.24 18.58 -4.94
N LEU A 144 -21.32 17.64 -5.89
CA LEU A 144 -21.81 17.90 -7.25
C LEU A 144 -23.31 18.25 -7.28
N GLN A 145 -24.08 17.80 -6.28
CA GLN A 145 -25.52 18.07 -6.17
C GLN A 145 -25.81 19.38 -5.45
N ASP A 146 -25.09 19.67 -4.36
CA ASP A 146 -25.17 20.95 -3.64
C ASP A 146 -23.77 21.47 -3.25
N PRO A 147 -23.14 22.35 -4.07
CA PRO A 147 -21.79 22.84 -3.81
C PRO A 147 -21.59 23.58 -2.48
N ARG A 148 -22.68 23.97 -1.78
CA ARG A 148 -22.63 24.62 -0.47
C ARG A 148 -22.53 23.63 0.68
N ARG A 149 -22.83 22.36 0.41
CA ARG A 149 -22.80 21.30 1.40
C ARG A 149 -21.35 21.02 1.80
N ASN A 150 -21.13 20.81 3.09
CA ASN A 150 -19.83 20.38 3.59
C ASN A 150 -19.50 18.98 3.04
N VAL A 151 -18.38 18.88 2.31
CA VAL A 151 -17.91 17.62 1.71
C VAL A 151 -17.67 16.52 2.75
N PHE A 152 -17.26 16.86 3.97
CA PHE A 152 -17.07 15.90 5.04
C PHE A 152 -18.39 15.30 5.55
N ALA A 153 -19.48 16.07 5.51
CA ALA A 153 -20.81 15.53 5.80
C ALA A 153 -21.26 14.53 4.72
N MET A 154 -20.88 14.76 3.46
CA MET A 154 -21.12 13.79 2.38
C MET A 154 -20.30 12.50 2.58
N LEU A 155 -19.07 12.60 3.12
CA LEU A 155 -18.30 11.42 3.51
C LEU A 155 -18.97 10.65 4.67
N ASP A 156 -19.56 11.36 5.63
CA ASP A 156 -20.31 10.74 6.75
C ASP A 156 -21.56 10.00 6.25
N ASP A 157 -22.32 10.59 5.33
CA ASP A 157 -23.44 9.93 4.68
C ASP A 157 -23.00 8.67 3.92
N TYR A 158 -21.89 8.78 3.16
CA TYR A 158 -21.34 7.66 2.41
C TYR A 158 -20.77 6.56 3.31
N LYS A 159 -20.29 6.90 4.51
CA LYS A 159 -19.94 5.95 5.56
C LYS A 159 -21.18 5.19 6.05
N GLN A 160 -22.26 5.91 6.34
CA GLN A 160 -23.49 5.33 6.88
C GLN A 160 -24.27 4.49 5.85
N ASN A 161 -24.13 4.78 4.57
CA ASN A 161 -24.81 4.04 3.51
C ASN A 161 -23.99 2.82 3.02
N SER A 162 -24.27 1.63 3.55
CA SER A 162 -23.60 0.39 3.13
C SER A 162 -23.90 -0.02 1.69
N SER A 163 -25.08 0.34 1.17
CA SER A 163 -25.51 0.03 -0.20
C SER A 163 -24.78 0.84 -1.26
N ALA A 164 -24.20 2.00 -0.90
CA ALA A 164 -23.51 2.84 -1.86
C ALA A 164 -22.12 2.27 -2.22
N HIS A 165 -21.97 1.75 -3.44
CA HIS A 165 -20.69 1.22 -3.92
C HIS A 165 -19.66 2.32 -4.20
N SER A 166 -20.13 3.51 -4.57
CA SER A 166 -19.28 4.64 -4.91
C SER A 166 -19.97 5.96 -4.66
N PHE A 167 -19.19 7.04 -4.61
CA PHE A 167 -19.71 8.40 -4.65
C PHE A 167 -18.78 9.31 -5.46
N LYS A 168 -19.32 10.43 -5.94
CA LYS A 168 -18.58 11.40 -6.76
C LYS A 168 -18.59 12.76 -6.07
N MET A 169 -17.48 13.47 -6.16
CA MET A 169 -17.36 14.85 -5.71
C MET A 169 -16.68 15.70 -6.77
N GLY A 170 -17.03 16.98 -6.79
CA GLY A 170 -16.39 17.96 -7.64
C GLY A 170 -15.04 18.39 -7.06
N ILE A 171 -14.12 18.69 -7.97
CA ILE A 171 -12.81 19.27 -7.69
C ILE A 171 -12.79 20.64 -8.35
N ARG A 172 -12.46 21.68 -7.61
CA ARG A 172 -12.08 22.97 -8.16
C ARG A 172 -10.58 23.15 -7.97
N TYR A 173 -9.85 23.26 -9.07
CA TYR A 173 -8.40 23.45 -9.08
C TYR A 173 -8.03 24.90 -8.83
N GLY A 174 -6.90 25.08 -8.14
CA GLY A 174 -6.36 26.40 -7.80
C GLY A 174 -7.11 27.03 -6.61
N TRP A 175 -6.37 27.78 -5.80
CA TRP A 175 -6.93 28.45 -4.62
C TRP A 175 -7.33 29.89 -4.90
N ASN A 176 -6.50 30.61 -5.67
CA ASN A 176 -6.66 32.04 -5.96
C ASN A 176 -6.61 32.35 -7.46
N GLU A 177 -6.75 31.34 -8.32
CA GLU A 177 -6.76 31.55 -9.77
C GLU A 177 -8.12 32.15 -10.18
N VAL A 178 -8.09 33.43 -10.56
CA VAL A 178 -9.29 34.19 -10.94
C VAL A 178 -9.60 34.01 -12.43
N GLU A 179 -8.58 33.79 -13.26
CA GLU A 179 -8.70 33.99 -14.70
C GLU A 179 -9.41 32.86 -15.44
N THR A 180 -9.31 31.60 -14.98
CA THR A 180 -10.14 30.49 -15.46
C THR A 180 -10.19 29.36 -14.41
N PRO A 181 -11.28 29.19 -13.66
CA PRO A 181 -11.39 28.06 -12.75
C PRO A 181 -11.41 26.75 -13.55
N SER A 182 -10.46 25.86 -13.25
CA SER A 182 -10.43 24.52 -13.80
C SER A 182 -11.15 23.57 -12.85
N PHE A 183 -11.93 22.65 -13.40
CA PHE A 183 -12.71 21.70 -12.61
C PHE A 183 -12.32 20.26 -12.94
N GLY A 184 -12.64 19.36 -12.02
CA GLY A 184 -12.51 17.93 -12.20
C GLY A 184 -13.51 17.18 -11.34
N THR A 185 -13.47 15.86 -11.40
CA THR A 185 -14.31 14.97 -10.60
C THR A 185 -13.47 13.90 -9.94
N LEU A 186 -13.64 13.72 -8.63
CA LEU A 186 -13.11 12.59 -7.88
C LEU A 186 -14.22 11.56 -7.69
N TRP A 187 -14.07 10.39 -8.31
CA TRP A 187 -14.95 9.24 -8.15
C TRP A 187 -14.31 8.25 -7.19
N VAL A 188 -14.89 8.11 -6.01
CA VAL A 188 -14.39 7.21 -4.97
C VAL A 188 -15.21 5.93 -4.96
N VAL A 189 -14.52 4.80 -5.06
CA VAL A 189 -15.08 3.46 -4.97
C VAL A 189 -14.51 2.81 -3.71
N LYS A 190 -15.38 2.32 -2.83
CA LYS A 190 -14.95 1.53 -1.68
C LYS A 190 -14.65 0.11 -2.14
N ASN A 191 -13.53 -0.43 -1.69
CA ASN A 191 -13.23 -1.84 -1.90
C ASN A 191 -14.00 -2.71 -0.89
N ARG A 192 -15.33 -2.75 -1.02
CA ARG A 192 -16.24 -3.55 -0.19
C ARG A 192 -17.12 -4.42 -1.05
N LEU A 193 -17.52 -5.57 -0.49
CA LEU A 193 -18.53 -6.42 -1.11
C LEU A 193 -19.87 -5.81 -0.74
N PRO A 194 -20.72 -5.43 -1.70
CA PRO A 194 -22.04 -4.94 -1.35
C PRO A 194 -22.90 -6.05 -0.77
N ASP A 195 -23.84 -5.69 0.10
CA ASP A 195 -24.69 -6.68 0.77
C ASP A 195 -25.50 -7.53 -0.24
N ASP A 196 -25.82 -6.96 -1.42
CA ASP A 196 -26.52 -7.67 -2.49
C ASP A 196 -25.71 -8.81 -3.11
N PHE A 197 -24.38 -8.79 -2.96
CA PHE A 197 -23.47 -9.83 -3.47
C PHE A 197 -23.18 -10.92 -2.44
N LEU A 198 -23.70 -10.80 -1.21
CA LEU A 198 -23.60 -11.86 -0.21
C LEU A 198 -24.39 -13.08 -0.69
N ASN A 199 -23.80 -14.27 -0.55
CA ASN A 199 -24.37 -15.52 -1.07
C ASN A 199 -24.64 -15.54 -2.60
N GLN A 200 -24.02 -14.65 -3.38
CA GLN A 200 -24.00 -14.81 -4.83
C GLN A 200 -22.88 -15.75 -5.21
N THR A 201 -23.16 -16.74 -6.06
CA THR A 201 -22.12 -17.58 -6.64
C THR A 201 -21.15 -16.75 -7.47
N VAL A 202 -19.87 -17.06 -7.36
CA VAL A 202 -18.80 -16.44 -8.14
C VAL A 202 -19.15 -16.60 -9.62
N GLN A 203 -19.17 -15.47 -10.33
CA GLN A 203 -19.31 -15.51 -11.78
C GLN A 203 -18.01 -16.04 -12.40
N PRO A 204 -18.08 -16.87 -13.46
CA PRO A 204 -16.90 -17.35 -14.14
C PRO A 204 -16.05 -16.18 -14.65
N HIS A 205 -14.74 -16.39 -14.75
CA HIS A 205 -13.83 -15.38 -15.28
C HIS A 205 -14.27 -14.89 -16.67
N LEU A 206 -14.12 -13.58 -16.88
CA LEU A 206 -14.27 -12.99 -18.21
C LEU A 206 -13.19 -13.55 -19.13
N ARG A 207 -13.61 -14.11 -20.26
CA ARG A 207 -12.71 -14.57 -21.32
C ARG A 207 -12.19 -13.39 -22.13
N GLU A 208 -11.01 -13.55 -22.71
CA GLU A 208 -10.41 -12.51 -23.56
C GLU A 208 -11.36 -12.08 -24.68
N GLU A 209 -12.10 -13.02 -25.29
CA GLU A 209 -13.04 -12.72 -26.37
C GLU A 209 -14.23 -11.87 -25.89
N GLU A 210 -14.68 -12.07 -24.65
CA GLU A 210 -15.75 -11.26 -24.06
C GLU A 210 -15.29 -9.82 -23.85
N ILE A 211 -14.04 -9.65 -23.41
CA ILE A 211 -13.42 -8.35 -23.19
C ILE A 211 -13.15 -7.65 -24.53
N MET A 212 -12.55 -8.34 -25.50
CA MET A 212 -12.10 -7.74 -26.74
C MET A 212 -13.23 -7.48 -27.74
N TYR A 213 -14.20 -8.38 -27.82
CA TYR A 213 -15.22 -8.32 -28.88
C TYR A 213 -16.60 -7.94 -28.35
N ASN A 214 -16.73 -7.70 -27.03
CA ASN A 214 -18.01 -7.45 -26.37
C ASN A 214 -19.06 -8.53 -26.72
N THR A 215 -18.57 -9.74 -27.01
CA THR A 215 -19.43 -10.89 -27.30
C THR A 215 -20.03 -11.32 -25.97
N PRO A 216 -21.36 -11.31 -25.80
CA PRO A 216 -21.95 -11.80 -24.59
C PRO A 216 -21.56 -13.28 -24.43
N SER A 217 -21.13 -13.67 -23.23
CA SER A 217 -21.02 -15.07 -22.83
C SER A 217 -22.24 -15.82 -23.35
N PRO A 218 -22.09 -17.04 -23.88
CA PRO A 218 -23.24 -17.88 -24.17
C PRO A 218 -24.06 -17.99 -22.88
N LYS A 219 -25.16 -17.22 -22.81
CA LYS A 219 -26.05 -17.11 -21.65
C LYS A 219 -26.81 -18.42 -21.51
N SER A 220 -26.16 -19.43 -20.96
CA SER A 220 -26.74 -20.47 -20.13
C SER A 220 -25.69 -21.54 -19.91
N TRP A 221 -25.08 -21.54 -18.73
CA TRP A 221 -24.67 -22.79 -18.12
C TRP A 221 -25.92 -23.50 -17.53
N ASN A 222 -26.99 -23.61 -18.32
CA ASN A 222 -28.15 -24.41 -17.94
C ASN A 222 -27.85 -25.85 -18.37
N GLY A 223 -27.12 -26.57 -17.53
CA GLY A 223 -26.99 -28.03 -17.61
C GLY A 223 -26.07 -28.53 -18.73
N CYS A 224 -24.81 -28.79 -18.36
CA CYS A 224 -23.94 -29.70 -19.10
C CYS A 224 -24.66 -31.04 -19.34
N SER A 225 -25.07 -31.27 -20.58
CA SER A 225 -25.42 -32.61 -21.05
C SER A 225 -24.61 -32.89 -22.31
N GLY A 226 -23.42 -33.46 -22.08
CA GLY A 226 -22.73 -34.34 -23.02
C GLY A 226 -21.94 -33.67 -24.13
N ASP A 227 -20.68 -33.30 -23.87
CA ASP A 227 -19.60 -33.64 -24.79
C ASP A 227 -18.25 -33.70 -24.04
N SER A 228 -17.73 -34.92 -23.91
CA SER A 228 -16.75 -35.35 -22.91
C SER A 228 -15.27 -35.14 -23.31
N SER A 229 -14.94 -34.08 -24.06
CA SER A 229 -13.61 -33.95 -24.69
C SER A 229 -12.70 -32.81 -24.20
N ALA A 230 -13.01 -32.14 -23.09
CA ALA A 230 -12.11 -31.17 -22.44
C ALA A 230 -11.67 -31.72 -21.06
N SER A 231 -10.46 -32.28 -20.97
CA SER A 231 -10.10 -33.21 -19.89
C SER A 231 -9.11 -32.71 -18.83
N GLU A 232 -8.74 -31.43 -18.75
CA GLU A 232 -7.91 -30.93 -17.63
C GLU A 232 -8.42 -29.60 -17.03
N ASP A 233 -9.12 -28.75 -17.79
CA ASP A 233 -9.63 -27.46 -17.28
C ASP A 233 -10.94 -27.54 -16.47
N ASN A 234 -11.60 -28.71 -16.42
CA ASN A 234 -12.90 -28.84 -15.76
C ASN A 234 -12.82 -29.00 -14.23
N GLU A 235 -11.70 -29.51 -13.69
CA GLU A 235 -11.60 -29.82 -12.25
C GLU A 235 -11.48 -28.54 -11.39
N VAL A 236 -10.73 -27.54 -11.86
CA VAL A 236 -10.65 -26.20 -11.24
C VAL A 236 -11.99 -25.45 -11.32
N LEU A 237 -12.77 -25.75 -12.36
CA LEU A 237 -14.05 -25.11 -12.62
C LEU A 237 -15.13 -25.61 -11.65
N GLU A 238 -15.12 -26.89 -11.27
CA GLU A 238 -16.06 -27.45 -10.29
C GLU A 238 -15.90 -26.85 -8.89
N GLU A 239 -14.66 -26.60 -8.44
CA GLU A 239 -14.42 -25.93 -7.14
C GLU A 239 -14.89 -24.47 -7.11
N LEU A 240 -14.89 -23.78 -8.26
CA LEU A 240 -15.38 -22.40 -8.36
C LEU A 240 -16.91 -22.29 -8.43
N LEU A 241 -17.61 -23.36 -8.84
CA LEU A 241 -19.07 -23.33 -9.01
C LEU A 241 -19.84 -23.19 -7.69
N ASP A 242 -19.30 -23.75 -6.60
CA ASP A 242 -19.89 -23.66 -5.26
C ASP A 242 -19.40 -22.45 -4.47
N MET A 243 -18.36 -21.77 -4.96
CA MET A 243 -17.75 -20.62 -4.31
C MET A 243 -18.72 -19.44 -4.32
N GLN A 244 -18.92 -18.82 -3.16
CA GLN A 244 -19.67 -17.59 -3.02
C GLN A 244 -18.74 -16.40 -3.23
N THR A 245 -19.31 -15.25 -3.60
CA THR A 245 -18.54 -14.02 -3.81
C THR A 245 -17.83 -13.59 -2.53
N GLU A 246 -18.39 -13.92 -1.36
CA GLU A 246 -17.75 -13.72 -0.06
C GLU A 246 -16.64 -14.73 0.29
N ASP A 247 -16.44 -15.76 -0.53
CA ASP A 247 -15.33 -16.70 -0.38
C ASP A 247 -14.12 -16.26 -1.22
N LEU A 248 -14.30 -15.32 -2.17
CA LEU A 248 -13.19 -14.76 -2.94
C LEU A 248 -12.23 -14.03 -1.99
N GLY A 249 -10.99 -14.52 -1.95
CA GLY A 249 -9.85 -13.98 -1.21
C GLY A 249 -8.79 -13.39 -2.14
N GLY A 250 -8.05 -12.39 -1.68
CA GLY A 250 -6.87 -11.87 -2.40
C GLY A 250 -5.64 -12.76 -2.21
N LEU A 251 -4.93 -13.06 -3.29
CA LEU A 251 -3.67 -13.79 -3.27
C LEU A 251 -2.53 -12.89 -2.75
N GLY A 252 -1.73 -13.38 -1.78
CA GLY A 252 -0.47 -12.73 -1.38
C GLY A 252 -0.50 -11.87 -0.10
N CYS A 253 -1.60 -11.85 0.65
CA CYS A 253 -1.64 -11.23 1.99
C CYS A 253 -1.46 -12.31 3.07
N CYS A 254 -0.42 -12.19 3.91
CA CYS A 254 -0.19 -13.17 4.98
C CYS A 254 -1.21 -13.02 6.12
N ASP A 255 -1.49 -14.10 6.86
CA ASP A 255 -2.30 -14.08 8.10
C ASP A 255 -1.88 -12.98 9.10
N CYS A 256 -0.60 -12.58 9.08
CA CYS A 256 -0.08 -11.45 9.84
C CYS A 256 -0.77 -10.11 9.51
N CYS A 257 -1.14 -9.87 8.26
CA CYS A 257 -1.90 -8.70 7.83
C CYS A 257 -3.39 -8.79 8.26
N HIS A 258 -3.90 -9.99 8.52
CA HIS A 258 -5.31 -10.24 8.83
C HIS A 258 -5.64 -10.21 10.32
N ARG A 259 -4.75 -10.70 11.20
CA ARG A 259 -5.04 -10.77 12.65
C ARG A 259 -5.00 -9.43 13.38
N TRP A 260 -4.23 -8.46 12.90
CA TRP A 260 -4.04 -7.17 13.59
C TRP A 260 -4.36 -5.94 12.75
N GLY A 261 -4.53 -6.08 11.43
CA GLY A 261 -4.60 -4.95 10.52
C GLY A 261 -5.89 -4.84 9.71
N ASN A 262 -6.70 -5.89 9.57
CA ASN A 262 -7.88 -5.90 8.70
C ASN A 262 -9.14 -6.24 9.50
N CYS A 263 -9.73 -5.24 10.15
CA CYS A 263 -11.07 -5.35 10.72
C CYS A 263 -12.11 -4.90 9.65
N GLY A 264 -13.31 -5.49 9.63
CA GLY A 264 -14.42 -5.10 8.74
C GLY A 264 -14.70 -6.03 7.54
N ARG A 265 -15.89 -5.90 6.93
CA ARG A 265 -16.31 -6.62 5.69
C ARG A 265 -15.65 -5.99 4.47
N LYS A 266 -14.51 -6.52 4.04
CA LYS A 266 -13.81 -6.06 2.81
C LYS A 266 -13.92 -7.10 1.72
N PHE A 267 -13.94 -6.64 0.48
CA PHE A 267 -13.85 -7.50 -0.69
C PHE A 267 -12.45 -7.37 -1.32
N PRO A 268 -11.84 -8.47 -1.77
CA PRO A 268 -12.19 -9.85 -1.43
C PRO A 268 -12.18 -10.11 0.10
N HIS A 269 -13.10 -10.96 0.57
CA HIS A 269 -13.19 -11.38 1.97
C HIS A 269 -12.03 -12.33 2.24
N LEU A 270 -11.03 -11.84 2.97
CA LEU A 270 -9.80 -12.59 3.19
C LEU A 270 -9.97 -13.57 4.36
N THR A 271 -10.60 -14.71 4.08
CA THR A 271 -10.59 -15.90 4.94
C THR A 271 -9.62 -16.93 4.37
N PHE A 272 -8.51 -17.12 5.08
CA PHE A 272 -7.65 -18.33 5.17
C PHE A 272 -7.48 -19.27 3.95
N THR A 273 -6.22 -19.48 3.53
CA THR A 273 -5.68 -20.59 2.71
C THR A 273 -6.63 -21.28 1.71
N GLY A 274 -7.32 -20.50 0.86
CA GLY A 274 -7.94 -21.04 -0.35
C GLY A 274 -6.85 -21.59 -1.27
N GLY A 275 -7.03 -22.81 -1.76
CA GLY A 275 -6.10 -23.48 -2.67
C GLY A 275 -5.79 -22.63 -3.91
N LEU A 276 -4.54 -22.69 -4.36
CA LEU A 276 -4.10 -22.13 -5.63
C LEU A 276 -4.49 -23.09 -6.75
N ALA A 277 -5.19 -22.57 -7.76
CA ALA A 277 -5.04 -23.02 -9.14
C ALA A 277 -4.06 -22.05 -9.83
N GLU A 278 -2.81 -22.48 -10.00
CA GLU A 278 -1.82 -21.80 -10.82
C GLU A 278 -1.97 -22.35 -12.24
N LEU A 279 -2.54 -21.57 -13.16
CA LEU A 279 -2.45 -21.88 -14.58
C LEU A 279 -1.12 -21.31 -15.09
N VAL A 280 -0.19 -22.24 -15.33
CA VAL A 280 1.03 -22.01 -16.07
C VAL A 280 0.65 -22.00 -17.56
N ASP A 281 0.89 -20.86 -18.24
CA ASP A 281 0.95 -20.83 -19.71
C ASP A 281 2.17 -21.61 -20.23
#